data_AF-A0A7J6WHL1-F1
#
_entry.id   AF-A0A7J6WHL1-F1
#
_cell.length_a   1.000
_cell.length_b   1.000
_cell.length_c   1.000
_cell.angle_alpha   90.00
_cell.angle_beta   90.00
_cell.angle_gamma   90.00
#
_symmetry.space_group_name_H-M   'P 1'
#
loop_
_entity.id
_entity.type
_entity.pdbx_description
1 polymer ?
#
loop_
_entity_poly.entity_id
_entity_poly.type
_entity_poly.pdbx_seq_one_letter_code
_entity_poly.pdbx_strand_id
1 'polypeptide(L)'
;MDGFGVEGVGYSGVRGFGMDGFGVEGVGYSGVRGVGIDGLGVEGVGYSGVRGVGMDGFGVEGVGYSGVRGFGIDGLGVEGVGYSGVRGVGIDGLGVEGVG
;
A
#
# COMPACT_ATOMS: atom_id res chain seq x y z
N MET A 1 12.12 -22.45 -2.81
CA MET A 1 11.52 -22.03 -1.53
C MET A 1 10.53 -20.97 -1.92
N ASP A 2 9.28 -21.38 -2.10
CA ASP A 2 8.19 -20.46 -2.43
C ASP A 2 8.04 -19.53 -1.22
N GLY A 3 8.38 -18.27 -1.41
CA GLY A 3 8.31 -17.26 -0.36
C GLY A 3 6.87 -17.17 0.14
N PHE A 4 6.69 -17.09 1.45
CA PHE A 4 5.40 -16.80 2.07
C PHE A 4 4.96 -15.38 1.65
N GLY A 5 4.28 -15.30 0.51
CA GLY A 5 3.68 -14.08 -0.02
C GLY A 5 2.17 -14.13 0.10
N VAL A 6 1.53 -12.95 0.21
CA VAL A 6 0.08 -12.82 0.22
C VAL A 6 -0.35 -12.34 -1.16
N GLU A 7 -1.18 -13.12 -1.84
CA GLU A 7 -1.65 -12.82 -3.21
C GLU A 7 -3.19 -12.79 -3.26
N GLY A 8 -3.75 -11.76 -3.91
CA GLY A 8 -5.15 -11.78 -4.37
C GLY A 8 -6.22 -11.68 -3.27
N VAL A 9 -5.97 -10.91 -2.20
CA VAL A 9 -6.87 -10.83 -1.04
C VAL A 9 -7.62 -9.49 -0.97
N GLY A 10 -8.91 -9.53 -0.60
CA GLY A 10 -9.76 -8.34 -0.45
C GLY A 10 -10.33 -8.17 0.96
N TYR A 11 -10.25 -6.97 1.52
CA TYR A 11 -10.77 -6.63 2.85
C TYR A 11 -11.77 -5.48 2.81
N SER A 12 -12.86 -5.62 3.57
CA SER A 12 -13.92 -4.61 3.67
C SER A 12 -14.35 -4.38 5.12
N GLY A 13 -14.49 -3.11 5.52
CA GLY A 13 -15.06 -2.73 6.83
C GLY A 13 -14.18 -3.08 8.05
N VAL A 14 -12.90 -3.37 7.82
CA VAL A 14 -11.95 -3.76 8.87
C VAL A 14 -11.47 -2.53 9.67
N ARG A 15 -11.21 -2.71 10.97
CA ARG A 15 -10.53 -1.71 11.81
C ARG A 15 -9.17 -2.28 12.20
N GLY A 16 -8.11 -1.72 11.63
CA GLY A 16 -6.73 -2.15 11.83
C GLY A 16 -6.45 -3.43 11.07
N PHE A 17 -5.59 -3.35 10.05
CA PHE A 17 -5.13 -4.50 9.31
C PHE A 17 -3.63 -4.36 9.01
N GLY A 18 -2.85 -5.42 9.28
CA GLY A 18 -1.41 -5.48 9.10
C GLY A 18 -1.03 -6.73 8.32
N MET A 19 -0.14 -6.60 7.34
CA MET A 19 0.44 -7.71 6.57
C MET A 19 1.96 -7.57 6.56
N ASP A 20 2.64 -8.63 6.96
CA ASP A 20 4.10 -8.73 6.91
C ASP A 20 4.47 -9.94 6.04
N GLY A 21 5.35 -9.78 5.05
CA GLY A 21 5.70 -10.87 4.15
C GLY A 21 6.89 -10.62 3.22
N PHE A 22 7.38 -11.68 2.58
CA PHE A 22 8.46 -11.56 1.58
C PHE A 22 7.97 -10.94 0.26
N GLY A 23 6.66 -10.94 0.03
CA GLY A 23 6.01 -10.31 -1.12
C GLY A 23 4.50 -10.13 -0.87
N VAL A 24 3.95 -8.99 -1.24
CA VAL A 24 2.51 -8.70 -1.14
C VAL A 24 2.03 -8.26 -2.52
N GLU A 25 1.12 -9.03 -3.11
CA GLU A 25 0.66 -8.79 -4.48
C GLU A 25 -0.88 -8.79 -4.56
N GLY A 26 -1.44 -7.81 -5.29
CA GLY A 26 -2.85 -7.86 -5.69
C GLY A 26 -3.85 -7.74 -4.53
N VAL A 27 -3.59 -6.87 -3.56
CA VAL A 27 -4.41 -6.73 -2.35
C VAL A 27 -5.33 -5.50 -2.43
N GLY A 28 -6.61 -5.66 -2.08
CA GLY A 28 -7.61 -4.58 -2.13
C GLY A 28 -8.26 -4.27 -0.78
N TYR A 29 -8.37 -2.98 -0.42
CA TYR A 29 -9.00 -2.53 0.82
C TYR A 29 -10.13 -1.52 0.56
N SER A 30 -11.29 -1.74 1.19
CA SER A 30 -12.43 -0.82 1.12
C SER A 30 -13.02 -0.49 2.49
N GLY A 31 -13.22 0.79 2.80
CA GLY A 31 -13.86 1.24 4.03
C GLY A 31 -13.09 0.90 5.32
N VAL A 32 -11.78 0.68 5.21
CA VAL A 32 -10.91 0.27 6.31
C VAL A 32 -10.41 1.48 7.11
N ARG A 33 -10.15 1.30 8.40
CA ARG A 33 -9.47 2.32 9.23
C ARG A 33 -8.14 1.75 9.70
N GLY A 34 -7.04 2.30 9.19
CA GLY A 34 -5.66 1.89 9.48
C GLY A 34 -5.27 0.61 8.72
N VAL A 35 -4.40 0.75 7.72
CA VAL A 35 -3.73 -0.38 7.06
C VAL A 35 -2.21 -0.19 7.12
N GLY A 36 -1.48 -1.23 7.52
CA GLY A 36 -0.03 -1.30 7.46
C GLY A 36 0.38 -2.49 6.58
N ILE A 37 1.34 -2.30 5.68
CA ILE A 37 1.96 -3.40 4.92
C ILE A 37 3.47 -3.23 5.04
N ASP A 38 4.16 -4.28 5.45
CA ASP A 38 5.61 -4.37 5.49
C ASP A 38 6.08 -5.57 4.65
N GLY A 39 7.01 -5.36 3.72
CA GLY A 39 7.56 -6.47 2.95
C GLY A 39 8.70 -6.13 2.01
N LEU A 40 9.43 -7.16 1.57
CA LEU A 40 10.55 -6.97 0.63
C LEU A 40 10.07 -6.52 -0.78
N GLY A 41 8.80 -6.73 -1.11
CA GLY A 41 8.18 -6.25 -2.35
C GLY A 41 6.67 -6.12 -2.17
N VAL A 42 6.12 -4.97 -2.58
CA VAL A 42 4.68 -4.68 -2.54
C VAL A 42 4.23 -4.27 -3.93
N GLU A 43 3.33 -5.04 -4.55
CA GLU A 43 2.86 -4.80 -5.92
C GLU A 43 1.32 -4.82 -6.00
N GLY A 44 0.74 -3.89 -6.77
CA GLY A 44 -0.66 -3.98 -7.17
C GLY A 44 -1.66 -3.85 -6.02
N VAL A 45 -1.45 -2.90 -5.11
CA VAL A 45 -2.29 -2.71 -3.92
C VAL A 45 -3.26 -1.53 -4.10
N GLY A 46 -4.55 -1.73 -3.81
CA GLY A 46 -5.60 -0.73 -3.97
C GLY A 46 -6.33 -0.37 -2.68
N TYR A 47 -6.57 0.93 -2.46
CA TYR A 47 -7.28 1.46 -1.29
C TYR A 47 -8.46 2.35 -1.69
N SER A 48 -9.63 2.10 -1.10
CA SER A 48 -10.82 2.94 -1.28
C SER A 48 -11.50 3.28 0.05
N GLY A 49 -11.73 4.58 0.31
CA GLY A 49 -12.44 5.04 1.50
C GLY A 49 -11.71 4.75 2.82
N VAL A 50 -10.37 4.66 2.77
CA VAL A 50 -9.54 4.26 3.91
C VAL A 50 -9.11 5.46 4.77
N ARG A 51 -8.98 5.25 6.08
CA ARG A 51 -8.43 6.22 7.03
C ARG A 51 -7.05 5.79 7.50
N GLY A 52 -5.99 6.36 6.90
CA GLY A 52 -4.60 6.08 7.27
C GLY A 52 -4.10 4.78 6.63
N VAL A 53 -3.07 4.90 5.79
CA VAL A 53 -2.33 3.76 5.23
C VAL A 53 -0.83 4.00 5.41
N GLY A 54 -0.09 2.97 5.82
CA GLY A 54 1.37 2.97 5.84
C GLY A 54 1.90 1.77 5.05
N MET A 55 2.92 1.99 4.24
CA MET A 55 3.68 0.94 3.56
C MET A 55 5.16 1.14 3.85
N ASP A 56 5.85 0.04 4.13
CA ASP A 56 7.30 -0.03 4.22
C ASP A 56 7.80 -1.21 3.37
N GLY A 57 8.88 -1.04 2.63
CA GLY A 57 9.45 -2.13 1.84
C GLY A 57 10.62 -1.80 0.94
N PHE A 58 11.32 -2.84 0.47
CA PHE A 58 12.46 -2.66 -0.44
C PHE A 58 12.04 -2.24 -1.86
N GLY A 59 10.81 -2.58 -2.28
CA GLY A 59 10.22 -2.15 -3.54
C GLY A 59 8.70 -2.02 -3.43
N VAL A 60 8.14 -0.91 -3.89
CA VAL A 60 6.70 -0.61 -3.88
C VAL A 60 6.28 -0.20 -5.28
N GLU A 61 5.42 -0.99 -5.93
CA GLU A 61 4.96 -0.77 -7.30
C GLU A 61 3.43 -0.82 -7.43
N GLY A 62 2.86 0.06 -8.25
CA GLY A 62 1.46 -0.05 -8.69
C GLY A 62 0.44 0.10 -7.56
N VAL A 63 0.60 1.13 -6.72
CA VAL A 63 -0.28 1.36 -5.56
C VAL A 63 -1.31 2.45 -5.87
N GLY A 64 -2.58 2.18 -5.60
CA GLY A 64 -3.69 3.11 -5.87
C GLY A 64 -4.47 3.53 -4.62
N TYR A 65 -4.73 4.82 -4.45
CA TYR A 65 -5.55 5.36 -3.36
C TYR A 65 -6.74 6.18 -3.86
N SER A 66 -7.94 5.91 -3.34
CA SER A 66 -9.15 6.69 -3.63
C SER A 66 -9.92 7.04 -2.36
N GLY A 67 -10.18 8.33 -2.14
CA GLY A 67 -10.93 8.81 -0.98
C GLY A 67 -10.25 8.51 0.36
N VAL A 68 -8.91 8.49 0.38
CA VAL A 68 -8.11 8.14 1.56
C VAL A 68 -7.77 9.37 2.39
N ARG A 69 -7.92 9.30 3.72
CA ARG A 69 -7.69 10.48 4.59
C ARG A 69 -6.22 10.83 4.82
N GLY A 70 -5.32 9.93 4.45
CA GLY A 70 -3.87 10.11 4.40
C GLY A 70 -3.14 8.78 4.20
N PHE A 71 -2.00 8.79 3.50
CA PHE A 71 -1.12 7.63 3.38
C PHE A 71 0.37 8.00 3.45
N GLY A 72 1.18 7.03 3.86
CA GLY A 72 2.64 7.05 3.91
C GLY A 72 3.23 5.85 3.17
N ILE A 73 4.26 6.04 2.36
CA ILE A 73 5.07 4.99 1.75
C ILE A 73 6.53 5.28 2.10
N ASP A 74 7.24 4.30 2.63
CA ASP A 74 8.69 4.30 2.79
C ASP A 74 9.26 3.12 2.00
N GLY A 75 10.29 3.33 1.19
CA GLY A 75 10.93 2.23 0.50
C GLY A 75 12.09 2.58 -0.43
N LEU A 76 12.96 1.60 -0.68
CA LEU A 76 14.18 1.83 -1.48
C LEU A 76 13.89 2.05 -2.97
N GLY A 77 12.73 1.61 -3.48
CA GLY A 77 12.21 1.95 -4.80
C GLY A 77 10.67 2.05 -4.76
N VAL A 78 10.12 3.16 -5.24
CA VAL A 78 8.68 3.44 -5.29
C VAL A 78 8.29 3.83 -6.72
N GLU A 79 7.42 3.06 -7.35
CA GLU A 79 6.94 3.29 -8.72
C GLU A 79 5.41 3.20 -8.82
N GLY A 80 4.80 4.06 -9.63
CA GLY A 80 3.40 3.90 -10.02
C GLY A 80 2.40 4.09 -8.88
N VAL A 81 2.58 5.15 -8.07
CA VAL A 81 1.67 5.51 -6.99
C VAL A 81 0.59 6.47 -7.50
N GLY A 82 -0.63 5.96 -7.65
CA GLY A 82 -1.79 6.73 -8.08
C GLY A 82 -2.66 7.18 -6.89
N TYR A 83 -3.13 8.43 -6.84
CA TYR A 83 -4.10 8.82 -5.81
C TYR A 83 -5.13 9.89 -6.21
N SER A 84 -6.36 9.72 -5.72
CA SER A 84 -7.47 10.68 -5.93
C SER A 84 -8.27 10.92 -4.65
N GLY A 85 -8.59 12.19 -4.40
CA GLY A 85 -9.37 12.59 -3.22
C GLY A 85 -8.65 12.35 -1.89
N VAL A 86 -7.32 12.43 -1.89
CA VAL A 86 -6.47 12.20 -0.71
C VAL A 86 -6.14 13.52 0.02
N ARG A 87 -6.12 13.51 1.36
CA ARG A 87 -5.83 14.71 2.18
C ARG A 87 -4.42 14.78 2.78
N GLY A 88 -3.60 13.75 2.61
CA GLY A 88 -2.22 13.73 3.10
C GLY A 88 -1.43 12.62 2.43
N VAL A 89 -0.26 12.97 1.90
CA VAL A 89 0.64 12.05 1.20
C VAL A 89 2.04 12.26 1.76
N GLY A 90 2.68 11.17 2.18
CA GLY A 90 4.10 11.11 2.47
C GLY A 90 4.70 9.95 1.68
N ILE A 91 5.71 10.22 0.86
CA ILE A 91 6.47 9.19 0.15
C ILE A 91 7.93 9.51 0.41
N ASP A 92 8.64 8.56 1.01
CA ASP A 92 10.08 8.61 1.23
C ASP A 92 10.73 7.39 0.57
N GLY A 93 11.89 7.61 -0.06
CA GLY A 93 12.55 6.55 -0.81
C GLY A 93 13.72 6.99 -1.69
N LEU A 94 14.64 6.07 -1.94
CA LEU A 94 15.87 6.34 -2.72
C LEU A 94 15.64 6.40 -4.23
N GLY A 95 14.49 5.95 -4.73
CA GLY A 95 14.05 6.12 -6.12
C GLY A 95 12.53 6.19 -6.18
N VAL A 96 11.98 7.34 -6.55
CA VAL A 96 10.53 7.59 -6.61
C VAL A 96 10.16 8.01 -8.03
N GLU A 97 9.32 7.23 -8.71
CA GLU A 97 8.84 7.50 -10.07
C GLU A 97 7.32 7.28 -10.20
N GLY A 98 6.68 7.97 -11.15
CA GLY A 98 5.27 7.70 -11.49
C GLY A 98 4.25 7.98 -10.38
N VAL A 99 4.43 9.04 -9.58
CA VAL A 99 3.48 9.46 -8.53
C VAL A 99 2.49 10.49 -9.09
N GLY A 100 1.17 10.26 -8.97
CA GLY A 100 0.15 11.17 -9.53
C GLY A 100 -1.32 10.94 -9.16
#